data_AF-A0AAP9DRQ2-F1
#
_entry.id   AF-A0AAP9DRQ2-F1
#
_cell.length_a   1.000
_cell.length_b   1.000
_cell.length_c   1.000
_cell.angle_alpha   90.00
_cell.angle_beta   90.00
_cell.angle_gamma   90.00
#
_symmetry.space_group_name_H-M   'P 1'
#
loop_
_entity.id
_entity.type
_entity.pdbx_description
1 polymer ?
#
loop_
_entity_poly.entity_id
_entity_poly.type
_entity_poly.pdbx_seq_one_letter_code
_entity_poly.pdbx_strand_id
1 'polypeptide(L)'
;MNLADMLSYADIGQLARIAKRYGCVCNERSKHELIQSILLTLGSRDVFERHVNEMSLEERRFLNSILFDKRSSFSLEELVARVQQTKFDTVVPGKSDPAPSGPQPRDTIAKFKHSGWLFNGCNPQTKYLFQIPADLKQRFKDVLYQSFSSQLQVTAEPHAYRDEDGRIGDDIVQLLDFVATESPPLNSEGVMYKRAQQQLLDTFAIRETPIGKGEWRFGYGRRFHDYPNRLSFIYDYAFYQGWLEEGDGRLRCSPAGEERRSRRGTEPTASLYRFWLKLYKNAIPNLLSVVHWIQLCTSRWTTLESLERTLLPYIRPFYFDTSESVFRQRIIMMMVHLGLLRLGETASGAQVLQMTKKGQQIIQGVYVAHEDRIQLNVDKPHAH
;
A
#
# COMPACT_ATOMS: atom_id res chain seq x y z
N MET A 1 -8.24 20.99 -9.94
CA MET A 1 -8.93 21.22 -11.21
C MET A 1 -9.87 20.06 -11.45
N ASN A 2 -11.13 20.39 -11.75
CA ASN A 2 -12.17 19.42 -12.08
C ASN A 2 -12.19 19.14 -13.59
N LEU A 3 -13.04 18.22 -14.03
CA LEU A 3 -13.11 17.82 -15.43
C LEU A 3 -13.42 19.00 -16.35
N ALA A 4 -14.37 19.86 -15.95
CA ALA A 4 -14.73 21.06 -16.70
C ALA A 4 -13.51 21.98 -16.95
N ASP A 5 -12.69 22.21 -15.90
CA ASP A 5 -11.48 23.02 -16.03
C ASP A 5 -10.52 22.37 -17.05
N MET A 6 -10.25 21.07 -16.91
CA MET A 6 -9.31 20.35 -17.78
C MET A 6 -9.75 20.35 -19.25
N LEU A 7 -11.04 20.15 -19.52
CA LEU A 7 -11.61 20.21 -20.87
C LEU A 7 -11.47 21.60 -21.49
N SER A 8 -11.51 22.66 -20.68
CA SER A 8 -11.33 24.04 -21.12
C SER A 8 -9.92 24.29 -21.68
N TYR A 9 -8.90 23.62 -21.13
CA TYR A 9 -7.51 23.73 -21.58
C TYR A 9 -7.11 22.71 -22.64
N ALA A 10 -7.89 21.64 -22.82
CA ALA A 10 -7.62 20.62 -23.84
C ALA A 10 -7.72 21.19 -25.27
N ASP A 11 -6.89 20.66 -26.16
CA ASP A 11 -6.97 20.98 -27.59
C ASP A 11 -8.20 20.32 -28.23
N ILE A 12 -8.66 20.89 -29.35
CA ILE A 12 -9.86 20.41 -30.04
C ILE A 12 -9.74 18.96 -30.51
N GLY A 13 -8.52 18.51 -30.87
CA GLY A 13 -8.26 17.14 -31.29
C GLY A 13 -8.41 16.16 -30.12
N GLN A 14 -7.95 16.52 -28.92
CA GLN A 14 -8.19 15.72 -27.71
C GLN A 14 -9.69 15.65 -27.40
N LEU A 15 -10.39 16.78 -27.46
CA LEU A 15 -11.84 16.82 -27.20
C LEU A 15 -12.63 15.97 -28.20
N ALA A 16 -12.33 16.07 -29.50
CA ALA A 16 -12.96 15.25 -30.54
C ALA A 16 -12.73 13.75 -30.30
N ARG A 17 -11.52 13.33 -29.89
CA ARG A 17 -11.23 11.93 -29.53
C ARG A 17 -12.07 11.44 -28.34
N ILE A 18 -12.22 12.27 -27.31
CA ILE A 18 -13.03 11.96 -26.13
C ILE A 18 -14.50 11.84 -26.53
N ALA A 19 -15.05 12.84 -27.23
CA ALA A 19 -16.43 12.86 -27.70
C ALA A 19 -16.76 11.63 -28.56
N LYS A 20 -15.89 11.31 -29.54
CA LYS A 20 -16.04 10.13 -30.39
C LYS A 20 -16.07 8.82 -29.59
N ARG A 21 -15.25 8.70 -28.54
CA ARG A 21 -15.21 7.50 -27.70
C ARG A 21 -16.51 7.28 -26.92
N TYR A 22 -17.15 8.35 -26.48
CA TYR A 22 -18.42 8.27 -25.75
C TYR A 22 -19.64 8.30 -26.69
N GLY A 23 -19.44 8.36 -28.01
CA GLY A 23 -20.55 8.43 -28.98
C GLY A 23 -21.35 9.74 -28.89
N CYS A 24 -20.70 10.83 -28.47
CA CYS A 24 -21.32 12.14 -28.35
C CYS A 24 -21.82 12.66 -29.71
N VAL A 25 -23.04 13.17 -29.76
CA VAL A 25 -23.60 13.86 -30.93
C VAL A 25 -23.33 15.35 -30.79
N CYS A 26 -22.34 15.87 -31.52
CA CYS A 26 -21.92 17.28 -31.48
C CYS A 26 -21.07 17.68 -32.70
N ASN A 27 -20.95 18.98 -32.97
CA ASN A 27 -20.04 19.48 -34.00
C ASN A 27 -18.57 19.35 -33.58
N GLU A 28 -17.80 18.49 -34.25
CA GLU A 28 -16.38 18.24 -33.98
C GLU A 28 -15.48 19.49 -34.14
N ARG A 29 -15.97 20.55 -34.79
CA ARG A 29 -15.25 21.82 -34.96
C ARG A 29 -15.58 22.87 -33.89
N SER A 30 -16.61 22.64 -33.08
CA SER A 30 -17.00 23.56 -32.01
C SER A 30 -16.46 23.07 -30.67
N LYS A 31 -15.42 23.74 -30.15
CA LYS A 31 -14.85 23.43 -28.84
C LYS A 31 -15.91 23.49 -27.73
N HIS A 32 -16.81 24.47 -27.79
CA HIS A 32 -17.87 24.63 -26.80
C HIS A 32 -18.86 23.45 -26.81
N GLU A 33 -19.36 23.06 -27.99
CA GLU A 33 -20.27 21.91 -28.11
C GLU A 33 -19.62 20.60 -27.69
N LEU A 34 -18.34 20.39 -28.04
CA LEU A 34 -17.57 19.23 -27.60
C LEU A 34 -17.51 19.15 -26.08
N ILE A 35 -17.14 20.24 -25.41
CA ILE A 35 -17.04 20.29 -23.94
C ILE A 35 -18.39 20.01 -23.31
N GLN A 36 -19.47 20.65 -23.77
CA GLN A 36 -20.81 20.44 -23.24
C GLN A 36 -21.27 19.00 -23.42
N SER A 37 -21.12 18.42 -24.62
CA SER A 37 -21.54 17.06 -24.92
C SER A 37 -20.75 16.02 -24.10
N ILE A 38 -19.44 16.23 -23.92
CA ILE A 38 -18.61 15.40 -23.05
C ILE A 38 -19.07 15.50 -21.59
N LEU A 39 -19.27 16.72 -21.06
CA LEU A 39 -19.69 16.91 -19.67
C LEU A 39 -21.08 16.31 -19.38
N LEU A 40 -22.03 16.45 -20.30
CA LEU A 40 -23.35 15.83 -20.19
C LEU A 40 -23.26 14.31 -20.18
N THR A 41 -22.51 13.73 -21.13
CA THR A 41 -22.39 12.28 -21.28
C THR A 41 -21.61 11.64 -20.13
N LEU A 42 -20.44 12.20 -19.78
CA LEU A 42 -19.66 11.74 -18.63
C LEU A 42 -20.29 12.08 -17.28
N GLY A 43 -21.14 13.11 -17.22
CA GLY A 43 -21.91 13.47 -16.03
C GLY A 43 -22.94 12.41 -15.66
N SER A 44 -23.44 11.64 -16.64
CA SER A 44 -24.34 10.52 -16.40
C SER A 44 -23.66 9.44 -15.54
N ARG A 45 -24.33 9.08 -14.44
CA ARG A 45 -23.87 8.05 -13.51
C ARG A 45 -23.74 6.70 -14.22
N ASP A 46 -24.76 6.30 -14.97
CA ASP A 46 -24.81 4.98 -15.64
C ASP A 46 -23.71 4.83 -16.69
N VAL A 47 -23.48 5.88 -17.49
CA VAL A 47 -22.42 5.88 -18.50
C VAL A 47 -21.05 5.73 -17.85
N PHE A 48 -20.80 6.50 -16.78
CA PHE A 48 -19.53 6.45 -16.06
C PHE A 48 -19.31 5.10 -15.38
N GLU A 49 -20.30 4.60 -14.64
CA GLU A 49 -20.23 3.29 -13.97
C GLU A 49 -19.97 2.16 -14.96
N ARG A 50 -20.69 2.15 -16.08
CA ARG A 50 -20.49 1.17 -17.16
C ARG A 50 -19.05 1.18 -17.66
N HIS A 51 -18.49 2.34 -17.97
CA HIS A 51 -17.12 2.44 -18.46
C HIS A 51 -16.06 2.05 -17.43
N VAL A 52 -16.31 2.27 -16.13
CA VAL A 52 -15.42 1.79 -15.06
C VAL A 52 -15.49 0.27 -14.92
N ASN A 53 -16.68 -0.30 -15.02
CA ASN A 53 -16.89 -1.75 -14.89
C ASN A 53 -16.39 -2.53 -16.11
N GLU A 54 -16.40 -1.92 -17.30
CA GLU A 54 -15.83 -2.49 -18.55
C GLU A 54 -14.29 -2.45 -18.58
N MET A 55 -13.61 -1.78 -17.63
CA MET A 55 -12.15 -1.75 -17.59
C MET A 55 -11.55 -3.14 -17.35
N SER A 56 -10.43 -3.42 -18.02
CA SER A 56 -9.65 -4.61 -17.71
C SER A 56 -9.12 -4.58 -16.27
N LEU A 57 -8.70 -5.73 -15.75
CA LEU A 57 -8.10 -5.78 -14.40
C LEU A 57 -6.81 -4.94 -14.32
N GLU A 58 -5.97 -4.98 -15.36
CA GLU A 58 -4.75 -4.15 -15.46
C GLU A 58 -5.08 -2.65 -15.41
N GLU A 59 -6.14 -2.22 -16.10
CA GLU A 59 -6.60 -0.83 -16.09
C GLU A 59 -7.10 -0.40 -14.72
N ARG A 60 -7.86 -1.27 -14.05
CA ARG A 60 -8.31 -1.02 -12.66
C ARG A 60 -7.14 -0.98 -11.68
N ARG A 61 -6.12 -1.84 -11.85
CA ARG A 61 -4.89 -1.79 -11.05
C ARG A 61 -4.10 -0.50 -11.30
N PHE A 62 -4.00 -0.05 -12.55
CA PHE A 62 -3.33 1.20 -12.89
C PHE A 62 -4.07 2.38 -12.25
N LEU A 63 -5.39 2.43 -12.42
CA LEU A 63 -6.24 3.42 -11.77
C LEU A 63 -6.06 3.37 -10.24
N ASN A 64 -6.06 2.20 -9.63
CA ASN A 64 -5.84 2.04 -8.20
C ASN A 64 -4.51 2.64 -7.72
N SER A 65 -3.44 2.56 -8.53
CA SER A 65 -2.15 3.14 -8.17
C SER A 65 -2.20 4.67 -8.03
N ILE A 66 -3.06 5.36 -8.79
CA ILE A 66 -3.14 6.83 -8.87
C ILE A 66 -4.29 7.43 -8.03
N LEU A 67 -5.31 6.64 -7.65
CA LEU A 67 -6.49 7.13 -6.92
C LEU A 67 -6.21 7.65 -5.51
N PHE A 68 -5.25 7.09 -4.78
CA PHE A 68 -4.95 7.51 -3.41
C PHE A 68 -3.70 8.38 -3.28
N ASP A 69 -3.04 8.69 -4.40
CA ASP A 69 -1.91 9.62 -4.43
C ASP A 69 -2.42 11.05 -4.09
N LYS A 70 -1.76 11.78 -3.19
CA LYS A 70 -2.16 13.17 -2.88
C LYS A 70 -1.76 14.15 -3.98
N ARG A 71 -0.79 13.80 -4.83
CA ARG A 71 -0.36 14.61 -5.97
C ARG A 71 -1.42 14.55 -7.07
N SER A 72 -1.55 15.66 -7.78
CA SER A 72 -2.45 15.82 -8.91
C SER A 72 -1.74 15.68 -10.26
N SER A 73 -0.42 15.52 -10.27
CA SER A 73 0.41 15.49 -11.48
C SER A 73 1.48 14.40 -11.42
N PHE A 74 1.72 13.73 -12.55
CA PHE A 74 2.64 12.61 -12.71
C PHE A 74 3.50 12.79 -13.98
N SER A 75 4.76 12.34 -13.97
CA SER A 75 5.55 12.30 -15.20
C SER A 75 5.17 11.09 -16.08
N LEU A 76 5.63 11.06 -17.32
CA LEU A 76 5.42 9.90 -18.20
C LEU A 76 6.10 8.65 -17.65
N GLU A 77 7.33 8.80 -17.17
CA GLU A 77 8.17 7.73 -16.63
C GLU A 77 7.50 7.10 -15.41
N GLU A 78 6.95 7.94 -14.53
CA GLU A 78 6.19 7.47 -13.36
C GLU A 78 4.95 6.68 -13.77
N LEU A 79 4.16 7.18 -14.73
CA LEU A 79 2.99 6.46 -15.21
C LEU A 79 3.36 5.14 -15.91
N VAL A 80 4.44 5.12 -16.68
CA VAL A 80 4.96 3.91 -17.33
C VAL A 80 5.37 2.88 -16.28
N ALA A 81 6.12 3.28 -15.26
CA ALA A 81 6.52 2.40 -14.16
C ALA A 81 5.30 1.84 -13.42
N ARG A 82 4.29 2.67 -13.14
CA ARG A 82 3.04 2.24 -12.51
C ARG A 82 2.29 1.23 -13.36
N VAL A 83 2.14 1.46 -14.67
CA VAL A 83 1.49 0.49 -15.57
C VAL A 83 2.26 -0.83 -15.62
N GLN A 84 3.59 -0.80 -15.69
CA GLN A 84 4.41 -2.01 -15.65
C GLN A 84 4.19 -2.83 -14.38
N GLN A 85 4.03 -2.17 -13.22
CA GLN A 85 3.74 -2.83 -11.95
C GLN A 85 2.37 -3.52 -11.90
N THR A 86 1.44 -3.24 -12.83
CA THR A 86 0.11 -3.89 -12.87
C THR A 86 0.09 -5.23 -13.58
N LYS A 87 1.15 -5.54 -14.34
CA LYS A 87 1.26 -6.73 -15.18
C LYS A 87 2.00 -7.85 -14.46
N PHE A 88 1.33 -8.49 -13.52
CA PHE A 88 1.94 -9.58 -12.74
C PHE A 88 1.22 -10.92 -12.86
N ASP A 89 0.05 -10.99 -13.50
CA ASP A 89 -0.61 -12.26 -13.81
C ASP A 89 0.11 -13.02 -14.95
N THR A 90 1.03 -12.35 -15.66
CA THR A 90 1.84 -12.91 -16.75
C THR A 90 3.20 -13.46 -16.29
N VAL A 91 3.49 -13.44 -14.99
CA VAL A 91 4.75 -13.94 -14.43
C VAL A 91 4.57 -15.41 -14.08
N VAL A 92 5.06 -16.29 -14.96
CA VAL A 92 5.21 -17.72 -14.67
C VAL A 92 6.34 -17.91 -13.65
N PRO A 93 6.16 -18.73 -12.59
CA PRO A 93 7.24 -19.01 -11.63
C PRO A 93 8.48 -19.54 -12.36
N GLY A 94 9.63 -18.88 -12.17
CA GLY A 94 10.92 -19.27 -12.77
C GLY A 94 11.33 -18.50 -14.03
N LYS A 95 10.56 -17.51 -14.51
CA LYS A 95 11.01 -16.54 -15.51
C LYS A 95 10.95 -15.13 -14.94
N SER A 96 12.09 -14.45 -14.92
CA SER A 96 12.27 -13.10 -14.36
C SER A 96 11.56 -12.00 -15.15
N ASP A 97 11.09 -12.28 -16.36
CA ASP A 97 10.44 -11.30 -17.22
C ASP A 97 8.99 -11.70 -17.52
N PRO A 98 8.01 -10.79 -17.28
CA PRO A 98 6.67 -10.99 -17.78
C PRO A 98 6.75 -11.11 -19.31
N ALA A 99 6.17 -12.18 -19.87
CA ALA A 99 6.07 -12.32 -21.31
C ALA A 99 5.40 -11.06 -21.91
N PRO A 100 5.83 -10.56 -23.07
CA PRO A 100 5.36 -9.31 -23.66
C PRO A 100 3.95 -9.43 -24.29
N SER A 101 3.05 -10.20 -23.67
CA SER A 101 1.71 -10.48 -24.20
C SER A 101 0.66 -9.53 -23.61
N GLY A 102 0.89 -8.22 -23.68
CA GLY A 102 -0.07 -7.19 -23.24
C GLY A 102 0.20 -5.81 -23.83
N PRO A 103 -0.79 -4.88 -23.85
CA PRO A 103 -0.66 -3.55 -24.46
C PRO A 103 0.56 -2.80 -23.92
N GLN A 104 1.32 -2.08 -24.74
CA GLN A 104 2.50 -1.35 -24.22
C GLN A 104 2.06 -0.36 -23.12
N PRO A 105 2.90 -0.07 -22.10
CA PRO A 105 2.52 0.88 -21.05
C PRO A 105 2.01 2.22 -21.58
N ARG A 106 2.61 2.70 -22.68
CA ARG A 106 2.22 3.92 -23.37
C ARG A 106 0.82 3.83 -24.00
N ASP A 107 0.38 2.65 -24.45
CA ASP A 107 -0.95 2.44 -25.02
C ASP A 107 -2.02 2.57 -23.93
N THR A 108 -1.76 2.05 -22.73
CA THR A 108 -2.65 2.19 -21.57
C THR A 108 -2.82 3.66 -21.20
N ILE A 109 -1.71 4.41 -21.14
CA ILE A 109 -1.72 5.85 -20.87
C ILE A 109 -2.48 6.60 -21.96
N ALA A 110 -2.23 6.29 -23.23
CA ALA A 110 -2.95 6.88 -24.36
C ALA A 110 -4.46 6.58 -24.29
N LYS A 111 -4.84 5.35 -23.93
CA LYS A 111 -6.24 4.96 -23.73
C LYS A 111 -6.89 5.80 -22.63
N PHE A 112 -6.23 6.04 -21.50
CA PHE A 112 -6.75 6.90 -20.42
C PHE A 112 -6.90 8.36 -20.87
N LYS A 113 -5.96 8.88 -21.67
CA LYS A 113 -6.09 10.21 -22.29
C LYS A 113 -7.27 10.31 -23.25
N HIS A 114 -7.42 9.32 -24.13
CA HIS A 114 -8.53 9.25 -25.08
C HIS A 114 -9.89 9.03 -24.39
N SER A 115 -9.89 8.54 -23.14
CA SER A 115 -11.09 8.44 -22.30
C SER A 115 -11.43 9.76 -21.60
N GLY A 116 -10.57 10.77 -21.66
CA GLY A 116 -10.76 11.99 -20.86
C GLY A 116 -10.61 11.72 -19.36
N TRP A 117 -9.81 10.74 -18.96
CA TRP A 117 -9.51 10.44 -17.55
C TRP A 117 -8.13 10.99 -17.13
N LEU A 118 -7.27 11.25 -18.12
CA LEU A 118 -5.94 11.79 -17.94
C LEU A 118 -5.73 12.95 -18.92
N PHE A 119 -5.19 14.06 -18.43
CA PHE A 119 -4.95 15.27 -19.20
C PHE A 119 -3.49 15.69 -19.07
N ASN A 120 -2.96 16.44 -20.04
CA ASN A 120 -1.70 17.13 -19.83
C ASN A 120 -1.94 18.35 -18.92
N GLY A 121 -0.93 18.78 -18.17
CA GLY A 121 -1.03 20.00 -17.38
C GLY A 121 -1.23 21.25 -18.23
N CYS A 122 -1.88 22.26 -17.64
CA CYS A 122 -2.41 23.41 -18.38
C CYS A 122 -1.45 24.61 -18.43
N ASN A 123 -0.35 24.60 -17.66
CA ASN A 123 0.62 25.70 -17.60
C ASN A 123 2.01 25.26 -18.12
N PRO A 124 2.90 26.21 -18.49
CA PRO A 124 4.20 25.87 -19.08
C PRO A 124 5.07 24.94 -18.24
N GLN A 125 4.95 25.02 -16.91
CA GLN A 125 5.69 24.17 -15.97
C GLN A 125 5.13 22.75 -15.87
N THR A 126 3.84 22.56 -16.12
CA THR A 126 3.15 21.26 -15.99
C THR A 126 2.75 20.65 -17.32
N LYS A 127 3.03 21.29 -18.46
CA LYS A 127 2.61 20.85 -19.80
C LYS A 127 3.07 19.44 -20.19
N TYR A 128 4.15 18.95 -19.58
CA TYR A 128 4.69 17.60 -19.76
C TYR A 128 4.25 16.61 -18.67
N LEU A 129 3.51 17.08 -17.67
CA LEU A 129 2.95 16.26 -16.61
C LEU A 129 1.51 15.87 -16.96
N PHE A 130 1.11 14.71 -16.44
CA PHE A 130 -0.23 14.17 -16.58
C PHE A 130 -1.04 14.38 -15.31
N GLN A 131 -2.29 14.79 -15.45
CA GLN A 131 -3.19 15.10 -14.35
C GLN A 131 -4.52 14.36 -14.48
N ILE A 132 -5.11 14.01 -13.34
CA ILE A 132 -6.45 13.42 -13.25
C ILE A 132 -7.37 14.47 -12.64
N PRO A 133 -8.54 14.73 -13.24
CA PRO A 133 -9.52 15.63 -12.63
C PRO A 133 -9.94 15.17 -11.23
N ALA A 134 -10.02 16.10 -10.28
CA ALA A 134 -10.26 15.79 -8.87
C ALA A 134 -11.65 15.17 -8.64
N ASP A 135 -12.66 15.70 -9.31
CA ASP A 135 -14.03 15.18 -9.36
C ASP A 135 -14.08 13.77 -9.95
N LEU A 136 -13.37 13.49 -11.05
CA LEU A 136 -13.29 12.14 -11.60
C LEU A 136 -12.60 11.17 -10.63
N LYS A 137 -11.52 11.59 -9.98
CA LYS A 137 -10.80 10.79 -8.98
C LYS A 137 -11.74 10.36 -7.84
N GLN A 138 -12.61 11.25 -7.38
CA GLN A 138 -13.63 10.90 -6.38
C GLN A 138 -14.66 9.93 -6.94
N ARG A 139 -15.23 10.21 -8.13
CA ARG A 139 -16.22 9.33 -8.76
C ARG A 139 -15.67 7.92 -9.02
N PHE A 140 -14.42 7.78 -9.45
CA PHE A 140 -13.77 6.47 -9.59
C PHE A 140 -13.70 5.72 -8.26
N LYS A 141 -13.36 6.43 -7.17
CA LYS A 141 -13.35 5.81 -5.83
C LYS A 141 -14.74 5.32 -5.44
N ASP A 142 -15.76 6.13 -5.69
CA ASP A 142 -17.15 5.79 -5.34
C ASP A 142 -17.60 4.55 -6.12
N VAL A 143 -17.38 4.49 -7.43
CA VAL A 143 -17.78 3.33 -8.26
C VAL A 143 -17.02 2.06 -7.87
N LEU A 144 -15.70 2.13 -7.69
CA LEU A 144 -14.92 0.97 -7.26
C LEU A 144 -15.31 0.52 -5.85
N TYR A 145 -15.57 1.47 -4.94
CA TYR A 145 -16.06 1.15 -3.59
C TYR A 145 -17.41 0.45 -3.65
N GLN A 146 -18.36 0.91 -4.46
CA GLN A 146 -19.64 0.25 -4.65
C GLN A 146 -19.45 -1.19 -5.15
N SER A 147 -18.61 -1.37 -6.17
CA SER A 147 -18.26 -2.70 -6.71
C SER A 147 -17.68 -3.63 -5.64
N PHE A 148 -16.74 -3.13 -4.83
CA PHE A 148 -16.15 -3.90 -3.73
C PHE A 148 -17.18 -4.22 -2.65
N SER A 149 -17.91 -3.21 -2.18
CA SER A 149 -18.88 -3.33 -1.09
C SER A 149 -19.99 -4.35 -1.40
N SER A 150 -20.39 -4.48 -2.67
CA SER A 150 -21.38 -5.48 -3.12
C SER A 150 -20.92 -6.93 -2.96
N GLN A 151 -19.61 -7.17 -2.84
CA GLN A 151 -18.99 -8.49 -2.71
C GLN A 151 -18.61 -8.83 -1.26
N LEU A 152 -18.71 -7.86 -0.36
CA LEU A 152 -18.34 -8.00 1.05
C LEU A 152 -19.47 -8.67 1.83
N GLN A 153 -19.07 -9.52 2.76
CA GLN A 153 -19.97 -10.10 3.74
C GLN A 153 -19.77 -9.37 5.07
N VAL A 154 -20.76 -8.57 5.44
CA VAL A 154 -20.79 -7.84 6.70
C VAL A 154 -21.48 -8.68 7.76
N THR A 155 -20.94 -8.65 8.96
CA THR A 155 -21.41 -9.41 10.13
C THR A 155 -21.71 -8.46 11.29
N ALA A 156 -22.38 -8.99 12.31
CA ALA A 156 -22.49 -8.32 13.59
C ALA A 156 -21.12 -8.30 14.30
N GLU A 157 -21.03 -7.51 15.37
CA GLU A 157 -19.85 -7.54 16.23
C GLU A 157 -19.63 -8.94 16.82
N PRO A 158 -18.41 -9.50 16.71
CA PRO A 158 -18.09 -10.80 17.30
C PRO A 158 -18.09 -10.70 18.83
N HIS A 159 -18.26 -11.85 19.50
CA HIS A 159 -18.30 -11.90 20.97
C HIS A 159 -16.96 -11.48 21.60
N ALA A 160 -15.85 -11.83 20.95
CA ALA A 160 -14.52 -11.42 21.35
C ALA A 160 -13.70 -11.06 20.10
N TYR A 161 -12.80 -10.10 20.27
CA TYR A 161 -11.87 -9.71 19.23
C TYR A 161 -10.52 -9.30 19.82
N ARG A 162 -9.47 -9.49 19.03
CA ARG A 162 -8.12 -9.00 19.27
C ARG A 162 -8.03 -7.54 18.83
N ASP A 163 -7.68 -6.68 19.76
CA ASP A 163 -7.25 -5.30 19.52
C ASP A 163 -5.88 -5.12 20.17
N GLU A 164 -4.84 -4.89 19.36
CA GLU A 164 -3.49 -4.68 19.87
C GLU A 164 -3.23 -3.23 20.29
N ASP A 165 -4.16 -2.30 20.01
CA ASP A 165 -4.11 -0.88 20.38
C ASP A 165 -2.77 -0.15 20.12
N GLY A 166 -1.97 -0.66 19.17
CA GLY A 166 -0.66 -0.10 18.86
C GLY A 166 0.43 -0.38 19.90
N ARG A 167 0.30 -1.46 20.70
CA ARG A 167 1.32 -2.00 21.64
C ARG A 167 2.70 -2.19 21.00
N ILE A 168 2.79 -2.18 19.67
CA ILE A 168 4.04 -2.13 18.92
C ILE A 168 4.94 -0.96 19.28
N GLY A 169 4.35 0.17 19.69
CA GLY A 169 5.14 1.30 20.16
C GLY A 169 5.78 1.08 21.52
N ASP A 170 5.12 0.35 22.42
CA ASP A 170 5.68 -0.04 23.72
C ASP A 170 6.79 -1.09 23.55
N ASP A 171 6.56 -2.09 22.69
CA ASP A 171 7.53 -3.16 22.45
C ASP A 171 8.84 -2.64 21.81
N ILE A 172 8.82 -1.50 21.11
CA ILE A 172 10.04 -0.82 20.66
C ILE A 172 10.86 -0.29 21.84
N VAL A 173 10.21 0.24 22.88
CA VAL A 173 10.91 0.69 24.09
C VAL A 173 11.45 -0.52 24.85
N GLN A 174 10.68 -1.61 24.93
CA GLN A 174 11.12 -2.87 25.54
C GLN A 174 12.35 -3.45 24.84
N LEU A 175 12.43 -3.34 23.51
CA LEU A 175 13.66 -3.70 22.77
C LEU A 175 14.85 -2.87 23.26
N LEU A 176 14.72 -1.55 23.37
CA LEU A 176 15.82 -0.68 23.80
C LEU A 176 16.25 -1.00 25.24
N ASP A 177 15.29 -1.22 26.15
CA ASP A 177 15.58 -1.61 27.54
C ASP A 177 16.29 -2.98 27.62
N PHE A 178 15.84 -3.95 26.82
CA PHE A 178 16.49 -5.26 26.72
C PHE A 178 17.93 -5.15 26.20
N VAL A 179 18.14 -4.39 25.12
CA VAL A 179 19.47 -4.21 24.52
C VAL A 179 20.43 -3.48 25.46
N ALA A 180 19.97 -2.43 26.14
CA ALA A 180 20.77 -1.68 27.10
C ALA A 180 21.19 -2.52 28.32
N THR A 181 20.33 -3.45 28.75
CA THR A 181 20.56 -4.28 29.95
C THR A 181 21.39 -5.52 29.64
N GLU A 182 21.02 -6.27 28.60
CA GLU A 182 21.58 -7.59 28.32
C GLU A 182 22.77 -7.54 27.34
N SER A 183 22.84 -6.49 26.50
CA SER A 183 23.78 -6.36 25.37
C SER A 183 23.94 -7.69 24.62
N PRO A 184 22.86 -8.16 23.96
CA PRO A 184 22.77 -9.54 23.49
C PRO A 184 23.85 -9.83 22.44
N PRO A 185 24.45 -11.04 22.46
CA PRO A 185 25.43 -11.43 21.46
C PRO A 185 24.77 -11.59 20.09
N LEU A 186 25.51 -11.19 19.06
CA LEU A 186 25.16 -11.35 17.66
C LEU A 186 26.07 -12.41 17.03
N ASN A 187 25.52 -13.15 16.06
CA ASN A 187 26.34 -14.02 15.21
C ASN A 187 27.13 -13.19 14.18
N SER A 188 27.91 -13.86 13.33
CA SER A 188 28.70 -13.21 12.26
C SER A 188 27.87 -12.44 11.23
N GLU A 189 26.56 -12.70 11.16
CA GLU A 189 25.62 -12.02 10.25
C GLU A 189 24.88 -10.86 10.96
N GLY A 190 25.22 -10.57 12.22
CA GLY A 190 24.59 -9.52 13.02
C GLY A 190 23.21 -9.88 13.57
N VAL A 191 22.90 -11.18 13.69
CA VAL A 191 21.61 -11.71 14.17
C VAL A 191 21.73 -12.17 15.63
N MET A 192 20.76 -11.81 16.46
CA MET A 192 20.68 -12.30 17.84
C MET A 192 20.52 -13.82 17.86
N TYR A 193 21.24 -14.49 18.75
CA TYR A 193 21.04 -15.93 18.94
C TYR A 193 19.62 -16.25 19.44
N LYS A 194 19.10 -17.44 19.09
CA LYS A 194 17.72 -17.86 19.40
C LYS A 194 17.31 -17.69 20.87
N ARG A 195 18.24 -17.91 21.81
CA ARG A 195 17.98 -17.71 23.25
C ARG A 195 17.70 -16.25 23.58
N ALA A 196 18.52 -15.33 23.07
CA ALA A 196 18.31 -13.89 23.24
C ALA A 196 17.04 -13.42 22.53
N GLN A 197 16.75 -13.95 21.33
CA GLN A 197 15.48 -13.69 20.64
C GLN A 197 14.28 -14.11 21.49
N GLN A 198 14.29 -15.32 22.07
CA GLN A 198 13.19 -15.80 22.91
C GLN A 198 13.02 -14.95 24.17
N GLN A 199 14.12 -14.62 24.86
CA GLN A 199 14.09 -13.76 26.05
C GLN A 199 13.48 -12.39 25.74
N LEU A 200 13.84 -11.79 24.60
CA LEU A 200 13.23 -10.54 24.14
C LEU A 200 11.74 -10.72 23.81
N LEU A 201 11.38 -11.75 23.05
CA LEU A 201 9.99 -12.00 22.66
C LEU A 201 9.08 -12.24 23.87
N ASP A 202 9.62 -12.79 24.95
CA ASP A 202 8.88 -13.01 26.20
C ASP A 202 8.57 -11.69 26.94
N THR A 203 9.27 -10.59 26.65
CA THR A 203 8.98 -9.26 27.22
C THR A 203 7.90 -8.50 26.44
N PHE A 204 7.63 -8.89 25.20
CA PHE A 204 6.68 -8.19 24.35
C PHE A 204 5.23 -8.47 24.75
N ALA A 205 4.39 -7.45 24.57
CA ALA A 205 2.95 -7.56 24.82
C ALA A 205 2.27 -8.60 23.92
N ILE A 206 2.81 -8.80 22.72
CA ILE A 206 2.27 -9.70 21.70
C ILE A 206 3.31 -10.76 21.39
N ARG A 207 2.98 -12.01 21.74
CA ARG A 207 3.88 -13.14 21.58
C ARG A 207 4.03 -13.52 20.11
N GLU A 208 5.28 -13.67 19.68
CA GLU A 208 5.66 -14.36 18.45
C GLU A 208 6.61 -15.51 18.78
N THR A 209 6.69 -16.49 17.88
CA THR A 209 7.66 -17.57 17.97
C THR A 209 8.84 -17.27 17.05
N PRO A 210 10.10 -17.54 17.46
CA PRO A 210 11.25 -17.44 16.57
C PRO A 210 11.06 -18.25 15.29
N ILE A 211 11.68 -17.80 14.20
CA ILE A 211 11.56 -18.46 12.89
C ILE A 211 12.10 -19.91 12.95
N GLY A 212 11.36 -20.82 12.33
CA GLY A 212 11.74 -22.21 12.15
C GLY A 212 12.95 -22.37 11.21
N LYS A 213 13.65 -23.52 11.27
CA LYS A 213 14.71 -23.79 10.29
C LYS A 213 14.08 -24.00 8.90
N GLY A 214 14.61 -23.33 7.87
CA GLY A 214 14.22 -23.56 6.47
C GLY A 214 13.05 -22.72 5.96
N GLU A 215 12.55 -21.73 6.71
CA GLU A 215 11.57 -20.77 6.19
C GLU A 215 12.25 -19.75 5.27
N TRP A 216 11.95 -19.81 3.97
CA TRP A 216 12.43 -18.85 2.97
C TRP A 216 11.64 -17.53 3.08
N ARG A 217 12.27 -16.47 3.59
CA ARG A 217 11.65 -15.17 3.88
C ARG A 217 12.55 -14.05 3.38
N PHE A 218 12.05 -13.13 2.56
CA PHE A 218 12.89 -12.08 1.93
C PHE A 218 12.14 -10.77 1.69
N GLY A 219 12.89 -9.67 1.66
CA GLY A 219 12.52 -8.43 0.94
C GLY A 219 11.51 -7.48 1.59
N TYR A 220 11.00 -7.77 2.79
CA TYR A 220 10.10 -6.85 3.54
C TYR A 220 10.81 -6.00 4.60
N GLY A 221 12.13 -6.09 4.68
CA GLY A 221 12.94 -5.42 5.69
C GLY A 221 14.34 -5.99 5.73
N ARG A 222 15.22 -5.34 6.47
CA ARG A 222 16.62 -5.77 6.60
C ARG A 222 16.72 -7.07 7.39
N ARG A 223 16.01 -7.18 8.52
CA ARG A 223 16.01 -8.38 9.39
C ARG A 223 14.76 -9.25 9.26
N PHE A 224 14.01 -9.09 8.17
CA PHE A 224 12.78 -9.85 7.95
C PHE A 224 12.99 -11.37 7.81
N HIS A 225 14.16 -11.76 7.30
CA HIS A 225 14.55 -13.16 7.14
C HIS A 225 15.04 -13.78 8.46
N ASP A 226 15.47 -12.95 9.41
CA ASP A 226 16.10 -13.35 10.67
C ASP A 226 15.12 -13.42 11.85
N TYR A 227 14.11 -12.53 11.85
CA TYR A 227 13.15 -12.39 12.94
C TYR A 227 11.70 -12.49 12.47
N PRO A 228 10.77 -12.91 13.36
CA PRO A 228 9.33 -12.91 13.08
C PRO A 228 8.80 -11.56 12.58
N ASN A 229 7.60 -11.54 11.98
CA ASN A 229 7.06 -10.38 11.26
C ASN A 229 7.11 -9.09 12.10
N ARG A 230 6.68 -9.17 13.36
CA ARG A 230 6.54 -8.00 14.21
C ARG A 230 7.86 -7.64 14.87
N LEU A 231 8.67 -8.60 15.34
CA LEU A 231 10.03 -8.34 15.83
C LEU A 231 10.94 -7.74 14.75
N SER A 232 10.94 -8.29 13.52
CA SER A 232 11.75 -7.74 12.42
C SER A 232 11.40 -6.29 12.12
N PHE A 233 10.11 -5.95 12.12
CA PHE A 233 9.65 -4.58 11.94
C PHE A 233 10.11 -3.64 13.08
N ILE A 234 9.97 -4.06 14.33
CA ILE A 234 10.44 -3.31 15.52
C ILE A 234 11.95 -3.06 15.43
N TYR A 235 12.70 -4.12 15.13
CA TYR A 235 14.16 -4.07 15.02
C TYR A 235 14.59 -3.09 13.93
N ASP A 236 14.03 -3.24 12.73
CA ASP A 236 14.35 -2.37 11.60
C ASP A 236 13.96 -0.92 11.90
N TYR A 237 12.82 -0.68 12.54
CA TYR A 237 12.43 0.67 12.95
C TYR A 237 13.50 1.30 13.85
N ALA A 238 13.87 0.64 14.95
CA ALA A 238 14.87 1.15 15.89
C ALA A 238 16.25 1.33 15.22
N PHE A 239 16.64 0.41 14.34
CA PHE A 239 17.87 0.50 13.57
C PHE A 239 17.88 1.72 12.63
N TYR A 240 16.80 1.94 11.85
CA TYR A 240 16.71 3.08 10.92
C TYR A 240 16.51 4.42 11.64
N GLN A 241 16.04 4.44 12.89
CA GLN A 241 16.09 5.65 13.74
C GLN A 241 17.50 5.90 14.30
N GLY A 242 18.46 5.00 14.06
CA GLY A 242 19.81 5.09 14.59
C GLY A 242 19.89 4.80 16.08
N TRP A 243 18.93 4.07 16.66
CA TRP A 243 18.90 3.75 18.10
C TRP A 243 19.67 2.47 18.46
N LEU A 244 19.92 1.62 17.47
CA LEU A 244 20.67 0.38 17.63
C LEU A 244 21.99 0.46 16.86
N GLU A 245 23.03 -0.09 17.47
CA GLU A 245 24.36 -0.28 16.86
C GLU A 245 24.72 -1.76 16.92
N GLU A 246 25.18 -2.28 15.78
CA GLU A 246 25.69 -3.64 15.63
C GLU A 246 27.22 -3.57 15.51
N GLY A 247 27.94 -4.09 16.49
CA GLY A 247 29.40 -4.01 16.53
C GLY A 247 30.00 -4.93 17.60
N ASP A 248 31.27 -5.33 17.41
CA ASP A 248 31.99 -6.22 18.33
C ASP A 248 31.25 -7.52 18.68
N GLY A 249 30.46 -8.05 17.75
CA GLY A 249 29.63 -9.24 17.97
C GLY A 249 28.51 -9.06 18.98
N ARG A 250 28.06 -7.83 19.25
CA ARG A 250 26.97 -7.50 20.18
C ARG A 250 26.05 -6.43 19.61
N LEU A 251 24.82 -6.43 20.12
CA LEU A 251 23.87 -5.35 19.91
C LEU A 251 23.95 -4.38 21.08
N ARG A 252 23.98 -3.08 20.77
CA ARG A 252 24.00 -2.01 21.78
C ARG A 252 23.04 -0.88 21.40
N CYS A 253 22.63 -0.11 22.39
CA CYS A 253 21.98 1.16 22.15
C CYS A 253 23.04 2.20 21.75
N SER A 254 22.75 2.97 20.70
CA SER A 254 23.52 4.17 20.38
C SER A 254 23.27 5.27 21.42
N PRO A 255 24.04 6.37 21.42
CA PRO A 255 23.72 7.54 22.23
C PRO A 255 22.28 8.07 22.00
N ALA A 256 21.81 8.05 20.74
CA ALA A 256 20.44 8.44 20.41
C ALA A 256 19.40 7.42 20.92
N GLY A 257 19.74 6.13 20.94
CA GLY A 257 18.91 5.08 21.51
C GLY A 257 18.76 5.21 23.03
N GLU A 258 19.85 5.50 23.75
CA GLU A 258 19.80 5.77 25.19
C GLU A 258 19.02 7.03 25.52
N GLU A 259 19.20 8.11 24.74
CA GLU A 259 18.39 9.31 24.89
C GLU A 259 16.91 9.00 24.68
N ARG A 260 16.57 8.26 23.61
CA ARG A 260 15.19 7.88 23.33
C ARG A 260 14.58 7.07 24.47
N ARG A 261 15.31 6.08 24.98
CA ARG A 261 14.92 5.24 26.11
C ARG A 261 14.65 6.07 27.37
N SER A 262 15.52 7.04 27.67
CA SER A 262 15.41 7.91 28.84
C SER A 262 14.17 8.80 28.86
N ARG A 263 13.70 9.25 27.68
CA ARG A 263 12.51 10.10 27.54
C ARG A 263 11.21 9.41 27.99
N ARG A 264 11.21 8.07 28.06
CA ARG A 264 10.04 7.21 28.37
C ARG A 264 8.85 7.47 27.41
N GLY A 265 7.86 6.58 27.44
CA GLY A 265 6.66 6.68 26.59
C GLY A 265 6.75 5.92 25.26
N THR A 266 5.58 5.61 24.69
CA THR A 266 5.40 4.77 23.50
C THR A 266 5.75 5.49 22.19
N GLU A 267 6.21 4.73 21.19
CA GLU A 267 6.29 5.26 19.83
C GLU A 267 4.92 5.61 19.25
N PRO A 268 4.78 6.76 18.56
CA PRO A 268 3.55 7.13 17.89
C PRO A 268 3.22 6.16 16.74
N THR A 269 2.02 5.58 16.77
CA THR A 269 1.52 4.68 15.72
C THR A 269 1.58 5.29 14.31
N ALA A 270 1.38 6.61 14.17
CA ALA A 270 1.48 7.29 12.87
C ALA A 270 2.91 7.24 12.28
N SER A 271 3.94 7.33 13.13
CA SER A 271 5.35 7.20 12.72
C SER A 271 5.65 5.78 12.28
N LEU A 272 5.16 4.79 13.02
CA LEU A 272 5.31 3.37 12.69
C LEU A 272 4.58 3.01 11.39
N TYR A 273 3.35 3.47 11.22
CA TYR A 273 2.59 3.28 9.97
C TYR A 273 3.31 3.88 8.77
N ARG A 274 3.83 5.12 8.89
CA ARG A 274 4.63 5.74 7.83
C ARG A 274 5.87 4.92 7.50
N PHE A 275 6.58 4.44 8.51
CA PHE A 275 7.77 3.62 8.32
C PHE A 275 7.44 2.29 7.64
N TRP A 276 6.38 1.60 8.07
CA TRP A 276 5.89 0.37 7.44
C TRP A 276 5.59 0.56 5.96
N LEU A 277 4.86 1.61 5.61
CA LEU A 277 4.56 1.94 4.22
C LEU A 277 5.84 2.12 3.38
N LYS A 278 6.89 2.76 3.93
CA LYS A 278 8.17 2.97 3.23
C LYS A 278 9.00 1.70 3.13
N LEU A 279 9.02 0.89 4.19
CA LEU A 279 9.80 -0.33 4.27
C LEU A 279 9.26 -1.40 3.32
N TYR A 280 7.95 -1.62 3.34
CA TYR A 280 7.30 -2.68 2.57
C TYR A 280 7.04 -2.30 1.11
N LYS A 281 7.25 -1.03 0.72
CA LYS A 281 6.95 -0.52 -0.62
C LYS A 281 7.67 -1.26 -1.75
N ASN A 282 8.90 -1.70 -1.51
CA ASN A 282 9.66 -2.44 -2.51
C ASN A 282 8.97 -3.77 -2.85
N ALA A 283 8.43 -4.44 -1.83
CA ALA A 283 7.72 -5.70 -1.97
C ALA A 283 6.28 -5.53 -2.45
N ILE A 284 5.59 -4.50 -1.94
CA ILE A 284 4.17 -4.23 -2.19
C ILE A 284 4.02 -2.77 -2.70
N PRO A 285 4.29 -2.49 -3.99
CA PRO A 285 4.31 -1.12 -4.52
C PRO A 285 3.01 -0.34 -4.33
N ASN A 286 1.88 -1.04 -4.30
CA ASN A 286 0.54 -0.48 -4.15
C ASN A 286 -0.02 -0.55 -2.72
N LEU A 287 0.83 -0.81 -1.71
CA LEU A 287 0.43 -0.98 -0.32
C LEU A 287 -0.47 0.15 0.20
N LEU A 288 -0.10 1.40 -0.08
CA LEU A 288 -0.89 2.58 0.33
C LEU A 288 -2.34 2.49 -0.19
N SER A 289 -2.51 2.20 -1.48
CA SER A 289 -3.84 2.10 -2.09
C SER A 289 -4.65 0.93 -1.51
N VAL A 290 -4.00 -0.22 -1.27
CA VAL A 290 -4.65 -1.38 -0.65
C VAL A 290 -5.12 -1.06 0.77
N VAL A 291 -4.29 -0.39 1.57
CA VAL A 291 -4.65 0.01 2.94
C VAL A 291 -5.85 0.94 2.95
N HIS A 292 -5.93 1.91 2.03
CA HIS A 292 -7.11 2.76 1.90
C HIS A 292 -8.36 1.98 1.51
N TRP A 293 -8.25 0.96 0.65
CA TRP A 293 -9.41 0.11 0.35
C TRP A 293 -9.84 -0.73 1.55
N ILE A 294 -8.90 -1.31 2.28
CA ILE A 294 -9.20 -2.04 3.52
C ILE A 294 -9.92 -1.12 4.49
N GLN A 295 -9.45 0.12 4.70
CA GLN A 295 -10.10 1.12 5.54
C GLN A 295 -11.56 1.36 5.15
N LEU A 296 -11.85 1.51 3.85
CA LEU A 296 -13.22 1.73 3.37
C LEU A 296 -14.10 0.47 3.50
N CYS A 297 -13.54 -0.71 3.22
CA CYS A 297 -14.25 -2.00 3.21
C CYS A 297 -14.46 -2.61 4.61
N THR A 298 -13.76 -2.11 5.63
CA THR A 298 -13.82 -2.62 7.02
C THR A 298 -14.34 -1.57 8.00
N SER A 299 -15.12 -0.59 7.52
CA SER A 299 -15.86 0.34 8.38
C SER A 299 -16.88 -0.36 9.31
N ARG A 300 -17.30 -1.57 8.93
CA ARG A 300 -18.08 -2.51 9.73
C ARG A 300 -17.31 -3.82 9.83
N TRP A 301 -17.75 -4.71 10.73
CA TRP A 301 -17.20 -6.06 10.84
C TRP A 301 -17.42 -6.84 9.55
N THR A 302 -16.35 -7.04 8.79
CA THR A 302 -16.37 -7.68 7.46
C THR A 302 -15.58 -8.98 7.50
N THR A 303 -16.06 -10.05 6.86
CA THR A 303 -15.31 -11.31 6.84
C THR A 303 -13.99 -11.15 6.09
N LEU A 304 -12.91 -11.70 6.64
CA LEU A 304 -11.59 -11.69 6.00
C LEU A 304 -11.65 -12.35 4.62
N GLU A 305 -12.41 -13.43 4.48
CA GLU A 305 -12.58 -14.17 3.23
C GLU A 305 -13.18 -13.30 2.11
N SER A 306 -14.27 -12.58 2.39
CA SER A 306 -14.92 -11.73 1.39
C SER A 306 -14.04 -10.53 1.00
N LEU A 307 -13.34 -9.96 1.99
CA LEU A 307 -12.37 -8.89 1.76
C LEU A 307 -11.19 -9.37 0.90
N GLU A 308 -10.65 -10.55 1.21
CA GLU A 308 -9.58 -11.18 0.44
C GLU A 308 -10.01 -11.41 -1.00
N ARG A 309 -11.12 -12.11 -1.25
CA ARG A 309 -11.65 -12.33 -2.61
C ARG A 309 -11.78 -11.03 -3.41
N THR A 310 -12.17 -9.95 -2.74
CA THR A 310 -12.37 -8.63 -3.35
C THR A 310 -11.05 -7.93 -3.71
N LEU A 311 -10.04 -7.99 -2.83
CA LEU A 311 -8.81 -7.20 -2.96
C LEU A 311 -7.61 -8.00 -3.48
N LEU A 312 -7.63 -9.33 -3.38
CA LEU A 312 -6.58 -10.22 -3.86
C LEU A 312 -6.19 -9.97 -5.34
N PRO A 313 -7.13 -9.65 -6.27
CA PRO A 313 -6.78 -9.29 -7.63
C PRO A 313 -5.87 -8.06 -7.75
N TYR A 314 -5.67 -7.27 -6.70
CA TYR A 314 -4.75 -6.13 -6.68
C TYR A 314 -3.41 -6.46 -6.00
N ILE A 315 -3.22 -7.67 -5.49
CA ILE A 315 -2.01 -8.06 -4.74
C ILE A 315 -1.11 -8.92 -5.62
N ARG A 316 0.13 -8.45 -5.81
CA ARG A 316 1.17 -9.17 -6.54
C ARG A 316 1.88 -10.17 -5.60
N PRO A 317 2.14 -11.42 -6.02
CA PRO A 317 3.01 -12.32 -5.26
C PRO A 317 4.45 -11.79 -5.23
N PHE A 318 5.20 -12.08 -4.18
CA PHE A 318 6.54 -11.52 -3.98
C PHE A 318 7.52 -12.57 -3.47
N TYR A 319 8.54 -12.87 -4.28
CA TYR A 319 9.46 -14.00 -4.09
C TYR A 319 8.68 -15.31 -3.83
N PHE A 320 8.69 -15.79 -2.59
CA PHE A 320 8.04 -17.03 -2.17
C PHE A 320 6.66 -16.81 -1.53
N ASP A 321 6.26 -15.55 -1.30
CA ASP A 321 4.93 -15.22 -0.82
C ASP A 321 3.92 -15.22 -1.97
N THR A 322 2.85 -16.00 -1.82
CA THR A 322 1.68 -15.93 -2.70
C THR A 322 0.89 -14.66 -2.42
N SER A 323 0.01 -14.24 -3.34
CA SER A 323 -0.83 -13.05 -3.12
C SER A 323 -1.64 -13.15 -1.82
N GLU A 324 -2.08 -14.35 -1.44
CA GLU A 324 -2.80 -14.63 -0.19
C GLU A 324 -1.89 -14.45 1.03
N SER A 325 -0.65 -14.94 1.00
CA SER A 325 0.28 -14.74 2.13
C SER A 325 0.71 -13.28 2.26
N VAL A 326 0.93 -12.58 1.15
CA VAL A 326 1.13 -11.12 1.14
C VAL A 326 -0.07 -10.43 1.78
N PHE A 327 -1.29 -10.72 1.34
CA PHE A 327 -2.50 -10.08 1.84
C PHE A 327 -2.72 -10.36 3.33
N ARG A 328 -2.76 -11.63 3.74
CA ARG A 328 -3.06 -12.00 5.14
C ARG A 328 -1.94 -11.62 6.09
N GLN A 329 -0.69 -11.96 5.78
CA GLN A 329 0.39 -11.86 6.74
C GLN A 329 1.14 -10.53 6.67
N ARG A 330 1.38 -10.00 5.46
CA ARG A 330 2.20 -8.80 5.27
C ARG A 330 1.38 -7.52 5.30
N ILE A 331 0.09 -7.60 5.00
CA ILE A 331 -0.84 -6.47 5.03
C ILE A 331 -1.76 -6.55 6.25
N ILE A 332 -2.69 -7.51 6.30
CA ILE A 332 -3.72 -7.57 7.35
C ILE A 332 -3.11 -7.71 8.75
N MET A 333 -2.25 -8.71 8.98
CA MET A 333 -1.65 -8.90 10.30
C MET A 333 -0.75 -7.73 10.72
N MET A 334 -0.02 -7.11 9.79
CA MET A 334 0.74 -5.89 10.11
C MET A 334 -0.17 -4.72 10.48
N MET A 335 -1.31 -4.56 9.81
CA MET A 335 -2.32 -3.56 10.20
C MET A 335 -2.93 -3.85 11.58
N VAL A 336 -3.09 -5.12 11.96
CA VAL A 336 -3.48 -5.51 13.34
C VAL A 336 -2.37 -5.17 14.33
N HIS A 337 -1.10 -5.50 14.04
CA HIS A 337 0.04 -5.18 14.89
C HIS A 337 0.26 -3.67 15.10
N LEU A 338 -0.02 -2.88 14.07
CA LEU A 338 -0.01 -1.42 14.14
C LEU A 338 -1.23 -0.86 14.88
N GLY A 339 -2.22 -1.67 15.29
CA GLY A 339 -3.46 -1.20 15.93
C GLY A 339 -4.43 -0.47 15.00
N LEU A 340 -4.30 -0.68 13.68
CA LEU A 340 -5.20 -0.10 12.68
C LEU A 340 -6.46 -0.97 12.50
N LEU A 341 -6.33 -2.28 12.65
CA LEU A 341 -7.41 -3.25 12.53
C LEU A 341 -7.62 -4.01 13.83
N ARG A 342 -8.88 -4.39 14.07
CA ARG A 342 -9.28 -5.44 15.00
C ARG A 342 -9.52 -6.73 14.24
N LEU A 343 -9.20 -7.86 14.87
CA LEU A 343 -9.42 -9.20 14.33
C LEU A 343 -10.29 -9.99 15.31
N GLY A 344 -11.50 -10.36 14.90
CA GLY A 344 -12.40 -11.19 15.68
C GLY A 344 -12.77 -12.48 14.96
N GLU A 345 -13.62 -13.25 15.62
CA GLU A 345 -14.14 -14.52 15.09
C GLU A 345 -15.66 -14.59 15.33
N THR A 346 -16.41 -14.97 14.30
CA THR A 346 -17.85 -15.19 14.44
C THR A 346 -18.14 -16.48 15.23
N ALA A 347 -19.40 -16.66 15.64
CA ALA A 347 -19.83 -17.93 16.25
C ALA A 347 -19.63 -19.16 15.34
N SER A 348 -19.50 -18.96 14.02
CA SER A 348 -19.24 -20.03 13.05
C SER A 348 -17.74 -20.26 12.78
N GLY A 349 -16.85 -19.59 13.51
CA GLY A 349 -15.40 -19.69 13.33
C GLY A 349 -14.82 -18.83 12.20
N ALA A 350 -15.63 -17.95 11.58
CA ALA A 350 -15.15 -17.12 10.47
C ALA A 350 -14.39 -15.90 11.01
N GLN A 351 -13.20 -15.64 10.48
CA GLN A 351 -12.42 -14.45 10.84
C GLN A 351 -13.07 -13.18 10.28
N VAL A 352 -13.20 -12.17 11.13
CA VAL A 352 -13.78 -10.86 10.79
C VAL A 352 -12.85 -9.73 11.19
N LEU A 353 -12.88 -8.65 10.41
CA LEU A 353 -12.03 -7.48 10.58
C LEU A 353 -12.86 -6.22 10.73
N GLN A 354 -12.36 -5.27 11.52
CA GLN A 354 -12.91 -3.92 11.59
C GLN A 354 -11.79 -2.89 11.73
N MET A 355 -11.89 -1.80 10.98
CA MET A 355 -11.04 -0.62 11.09
C MET A 355 -11.26 0.07 12.44
N THR A 356 -10.17 0.39 13.16
CA THR A 356 -10.26 1.18 14.39
C THR A 356 -10.46 2.66 14.06
N LYS A 357 -11.09 3.42 14.97
CA LYS A 357 -11.24 4.88 14.82
C LYS A 357 -9.87 5.57 14.69
N LYS A 358 -8.90 5.14 15.51
CA LYS A 358 -7.50 5.59 15.46
C LYS A 358 -6.85 5.25 14.12
N GLY A 359 -7.03 4.03 13.63
CA GLY A 359 -6.52 3.58 12.33
C GLY A 359 -7.05 4.43 11.18
N GLN A 360 -8.36 4.73 11.17
CA GLN A 360 -8.97 5.61 10.17
C GLN A 360 -8.31 6.99 10.14
N GLN A 361 -8.12 7.63 11.30
CA GLN A 361 -7.49 8.95 11.39
C GLN A 361 -6.03 8.91 10.91
N ILE A 362 -5.27 7.89 11.30
CA ILE A 362 -3.86 7.73 10.91
C ILE A 362 -3.73 7.55 9.40
N ILE A 363 -4.53 6.67 8.80
CA ILE A 363 -4.48 6.37 7.36
C ILE A 363 -4.83 7.63 6.54
N GLN A 364 -5.79 8.44 6.99
CA GLN A 364 -6.13 9.71 6.32
C GLN A 364 -5.03 10.78 6.49
N GLY A 365 -4.39 10.83 7.66
CA GLY A 365 -3.37 11.82 8.00
C GLY A 365 -2.00 11.56 7.37
N VAL A 366 -1.60 10.30 7.21
CA VAL A 366 -0.27 9.90 6.72
C VAL A 366 -0.27 9.70 5.21
N TYR A 367 0.76 10.22 4.55
CA TYR A 367 0.99 10.02 3.12
C TYR A 367 2.46 9.71 2.86
N VAL A 368 2.72 8.77 1.93
CA VAL A 368 4.05 8.39 1.47
C VAL A 368 4.05 8.41 -0.05
N ALA A 369 4.79 9.36 -0.64
CA ALA A 369 4.90 9.52 -2.10
C ALA A 369 5.51 8.29 -2.76
N HIS A 370 5.17 7.99 -4.02
CA HIS A 370 5.54 6.72 -4.69
C HIS A 370 7.06 6.44 -4.63
N GLU A 371 7.88 7.45 -4.84
CA GLU A 371 9.35 7.41 -4.81
C GLU A 371 9.94 7.26 -3.39
N ASP A 372 9.19 7.60 -2.34
CA ASP A 372 9.65 7.56 -0.95
C ASP A 372 9.57 6.11 -0.42
N ARG A 373 10.70 5.43 -0.50
CA ARG A 373 10.92 4.05 -0.05
C ARG A 373 12.26 3.93 0.65
N ILE A 374 12.33 3.01 1.60
CA ILE A 374 13.61 2.66 2.23
C ILE A 374 14.40 1.82 1.23
N GLN A 375 15.64 2.20 0.95
CA GLN A 375 16.55 1.39 0.14
C GLN A 375 17.09 0.27 1.01
N LEU A 376 16.73 -0.97 0.65
CA LEU A 376 17.25 -2.16 1.29
C LEU A 376 18.53 -2.57 0.56
N ASN A 377 19.65 -2.61 1.27
CA ASN A 377 20.88 -3.21 0.76
C ASN A 377 20.79 -4.73 0.97
N VAL A 378 19.95 -5.41 0.19
CA VAL A 378 19.73 -6.86 0.35
C VAL A 378 20.90 -7.68 -0.21
N ASP A 379 21.73 -7.09 -1.08
CA ASP A 379 22.77 -7.81 -1.86
C ASP A 379 24.21 -7.35 -1.64
N LYS A 380 24.50 -6.52 -0.62
CA LYS A 380 25.90 -6.20 -0.29
C LYS A 380 26.39 -7.16 0.79
N PRO A 381 27.30 -8.11 0.47
CA PRO A 381 28.04 -8.77 1.54
C PRO A 381 28.69 -7.68 2.37
N HIS A 382 28.41 -7.66 3.67
CA HIS A 382 29.07 -6.77 4.60
C HIS A 382 30.57 -7.08 4.50
N ALA A 383 31.34 -6.14 3.94
CA ALA A 383 32.80 -6.24 3.96
C ALA A 383 33.23 -6.23 5.42
N HIS A 384 33.95 -7.28 5.80
CA HIS A 384 34.51 -7.51 7.12
C HIS A 384 35.39 -6.36 7.60
#